data_AF-A0A0F8YUH8-F1
#
_entry.id   AF-A0A0F8YUH8-F1
#
_cell.length_a   1.000
_cell.length_b   1.000
_cell.length_c   1.000
_cell.angle_alpha   90.00
_cell.angle_beta   90.00
_cell.angle_gamma   90.00
#
_symmetry.space_group_name_H-M   'P 1'
#
loop_
_entity.id
_entity.type
_entity.pdbx_description
1 polymer ?
#
loop_
_entity_poly.entity_id
_entity_poly.type
_entity_poly.pdbx_seq_one_letter_code
_entity_poly.pdbx_strand_id
1 'polypeptide(L)'
;MDKTIPQCQLLLFIATSKSVFDSKDCQHELELARQHDIQILPIKGTNVDWGDVAEVGLSRELGLEFNVDDFDKFCEDLYQYIYEFKRNIDLIDKEQGKIDKIMLETENLISKFLKSPDNKDLIKDNISKIYALKQGLQEEKISFLEYMDKFWELFKE
;
A
#
# COMPACT_ATOMS: atom_id res chain seq x y z
N MET A 1 -7.90 -5.86 23.97
CA MET A 1 -7.54 -6.13 22.57
C MET A 1 -7.64 -4.87 21.70
N ASP A 2 -8.52 -3.91 22.02
CA ASP A 2 -8.69 -2.62 21.31
C ASP A 2 -7.42 -1.78 21.12
N LYS A 3 -6.40 -1.95 21.95
CA LYS A 3 -5.10 -1.27 21.79
C LYS A 3 -4.06 -2.10 21.04
N THR A 4 -4.25 -3.41 20.99
CA THR A 4 -3.26 -4.38 20.49
C THR A 4 -3.51 -4.70 19.03
N ILE A 5 -4.77 -5.00 18.66
CA ILE A 5 -5.14 -5.30 17.27
C ILE A 5 -4.68 -4.17 16.33
N PRO A 6 -4.95 -2.87 16.58
CA PRO A 6 -4.54 -1.80 15.68
C PRO A 6 -3.02 -1.65 15.47
N GLN A 7 -2.19 -2.30 16.30
CA GLN A 7 -0.73 -2.28 16.20
C GLN A 7 -0.18 -3.50 15.46
N CYS A 8 -1.03 -4.49 15.17
CA CYS A 8 -0.65 -5.69 14.43
C CYS A 8 -0.56 -5.39 12.94
N GLN A 9 0.37 -6.07 12.25
CA GLN A 9 0.44 -6.06 10.79
C GLN A 9 -0.32 -7.25 10.18
N LEU A 10 -0.43 -8.36 10.91
CA LEU A 10 -1.11 -9.58 10.51
C LEU A 10 -1.87 -10.14 11.70
N LEU A 11 -3.12 -10.54 11.49
CA LEU A 11 -3.94 -11.26 12.45
C LEU A 11 -4.09 -12.73 12.03
N LEU A 12 -3.65 -13.65 12.87
CA LEU A 12 -3.89 -15.08 12.68
C LEU A 12 -5.22 -15.45 13.36
N PHE A 13 -6.22 -15.82 12.56
CA PHE A 13 -7.52 -16.21 13.09
C PHE A 13 -7.64 -17.73 13.13
N ILE A 14 -7.52 -18.33 14.32
CA ILE A 14 -7.70 -19.77 14.50
C ILE A 14 -9.20 -20.08 14.55
N ALA A 15 -9.74 -20.57 13.44
CA ALA A 15 -11.14 -20.91 13.30
C ALA A 15 -11.42 -22.27 13.94
N THR A 16 -12.18 -22.25 15.02
CA THR A 16 -12.70 -23.41 15.75
C THR A 16 -14.19 -23.17 15.95
N SER A 17 -14.96 -24.19 16.33
CA SER A 17 -16.39 -24.00 16.57
C SER A 17 -16.66 -22.89 17.59
N LYS A 18 -15.80 -22.77 18.61
CA LYS A 18 -15.91 -21.71 19.61
C LYS A 18 -15.63 -20.32 19.05
N SER A 19 -14.57 -20.14 18.26
CA SER A 19 -14.19 -18.82 17.73
C SER A 19 -15.10 -18.36 16.59
N VAL A 20 -15.67 -19.28 15.82
CA VAL A 20 -16.60 -18.97 14.73
C VAL A 20 -18.01 -18.71 15.25
N PHE A 21 -18.56 -19.58 16.10
CA PHE A 21 -19.98 -19.53 16.47
C PHE A 21 -20.27 -18.89 17.84
N ASP A 22 -19.35 -19.04 18.80
CA ASP A 22 -19.66 -18.77 20.22
C ASP A 22 -18.80 -17.65 20.86
N SER A 23 -18.10 -16.85 20.05
CA SER A 23 -17.16 -15.84 20.57
C SER A 23 -17.44 -14.44 20.03
N LYS A 24 -18.12 -13.62 20.85
CA LYS A 24 -18.31 -12.18 20.58
C LYS A 24 -16.98 -11.42 20.54
N ASP A 25 -16.03 -11.82 21.37
CA ASP A 25 -14.69 -11.21 21.41
C ASP A 25 -13.97 -11.41 20.06
N CYS A 26 -14.07 -12.61 19.48
CA CYS A 26 -13.50 -12.91 18.16
C CYS A 26 -14.16 -12.08 17.06
N GLN A 27 -15.49 -11.90 17.09
CA GLN A 27 -16.18 -11.05 16.12
C GLN A 27 -15.71 -9.59 16.22
N HIS A 28 -15.61 -9.07 17.44
CA HIS A 28 -15.10 -7.72 17.69
C HIS A 28 -13.65 -7.54 17.23
N GLU A 29 -12.78 -8.53 17.46
CA GLU A 29 -11.39 -8.51 16.97
C GLU A 29 -11.29 -8.53 15.45
N LEU A 30 -12.13 -9.31 14.76
CA LEU A 30 -12.22 -9.33 13.30
C LEU A 30 -12.71 -7.99 12.74
N GLU A 31 -13.71 -7.37 13.38
CA GLU A 31 -14.19 -6.04 13.01
C GLU A 31 -13.11 -4.98 13.18
N LEU A 32 -12.40 -4.98 14.32
CA LEU A 32 -11.25 -4.11 14.56
C LEU A 32 -10.16 -4.29 13.49
N ALA A 33 -9.81 -5.53 13.16
CA ALA A 33 -8.81 -5.81 12.14
C ALA A 33 -9.22 -5.22 10.78
N ARG A 34 -10.49 -5.36 10.39
CA ARG A 34 -11.02 -4.77 9.14
C ARG A 34 -11.01 -3.24 9.17
N GLN A 35 -11.39 -2.63 10.28
CA GLN A 35 -11.40 -1.17 10.43
C GLN A 35 -10.00 -0.55 10.30
N HIS A 36 -8.97 -1.30 10.69
CA HIS A 36 -7.58 -0.88 10.65
C HIS A 36 -6.82 -1.42 9.42
N ASP A 37 -7.52 -2.00 8.45
CA ASP A 37 -6.95 -2.59 7.23
C ASP A 37 -5.84 -3.62 7.50
N ILE A 38 -6.03 -4.41 8.56
CA ILE A 38 -5.09 -5.45 8.97
C ILE A 38 -5.40 -6.72 8.19
N GLN A 39 -4.36 -7.30 7.56
CA GLN A 39 -4.47 -8.59 6.90
C GLN A 39 -4.86 -9.68 7.90
N ILE A 40 -5.87 -10.48 7.57
CA ILE A 40 -6.32 -11.60 8.39
C ILE A 40 -5.97 -12.90 7.65
N LEU A 41 -5.25 -13.81 8.32
CA LEU A 41 -4.97 -15.17 7.86
C LEU A 41 -5.88 -16.14 8.63
N PRO A 42 -6.94 -16.68 8.01
CA PRO A 42 -7.75 -17.72 8.62
C PRO A 42 -6.99 -19.06 8.66
N ILE A 43 -6.98 -19.69 9.82
CA ILE A 43 -6.46 -21.04 10.04
C ILE A 43 -7.65 -21.93 10.40
N LYS A 44 -8.11 -22.77 9.47
CA LYS A 44 -9.23 -23.69 9.70
C LYS A 44 -8.81 -24.79 10.65
N GLY A 45 -9.47 -24.88 11.81
CA GLY A 45 -9.34 -25.98 12.74
C GLY A 45 -10.03 -27.25 12.25
N THR A 46 -9.85 -28.35 12.99
CA THR A 46 -10.41 -29.66 12.63
C THR A 46 -11.91 -29.80 12.88
N ASN A 47 -12.51 -28.85 13.61
CA ASN A 47 -13.90 -28.89 14.07
C ASN A 47 -14.82 -27.89 13.36
N VAL A 48 -14.36 -27.31 12.25
CA VAL A 48 -15.14 -26.42 11.39
C VAL A 48 -14.77 -26.66 9.93
N ASP A 49 -15.71 -26.36 9.05
CA ASP A 49 -15.52 -26.36 7.61
C ASP A 49 -15.35 -24.95 7.05
N TRP A 50 -14.85 -24.85 5.81
CA TRP A 50 -14.66 -23.55 5.16
C TRP A 50 -15.97 -22.78 4.95
N GLY A 51 -17.12 -23.47 4.92
CA GLY A 51 -18.43 -22.82 4.93
C GLY A 51 -18.67 -22.03 6.22
N ASP A 52 -18.35 -22.62 7.36
CA ASP A 52 -18.46 -21.98 8.67
C ASP A 52 -17.54 -20.76 8.79
N VAL A 53 -16.31 -20.89 8.27
CA VAL A 53 -15.33 -19.78 8.23
C VAL A 53 -15.81 -18.62 7.34
N ALA A 54 -16.55 -18.93 6.28
CA ALA A 54 -17.13 -17.91 5.41
C ALA A 54 -18.24 -17.10 6.10
N GLU A 55 -18.95 -17.68 7.09
CA GLU A 55 -20.00 -16.97 7.84
C GLU A 55 -19.43 -15.78 8.65
N VAL A 56 -18.19 -15.90 9.12
CA VAL A 56 -17.48 -14.78 9.77
C VAL A 56 -16.76 -13.86 8.78
N GLY A 57 -17.00 -14.03 7.48
CA GLY A 57 -16.47 -13.15 6.42
C GLY A 57 -15.00 -13.37 6.13
N LEU A 58 -14.50 -14.60 6.25
CA LEU A 58 -13.13 -14.99 5.91
C LEU A 58 -13.12 -15.98 4.75
N SER A 59 -12.13 -15.88 3.86
CA SER A 59 -12.06 -16.69 2.63
C SER A 59 -11.05 -17.84 2.77
N ARG A 60 -11.37 -18.99 2.15
CA ARG A 60 -10.48 -20.13 1.99
C ARG A 60 -9.23 -19.79 1.17
N GLU A 61 -9.34 -18.91 0.18
CA GLU A 61 -8.23 -18.60 -0.75
C GLU A 61 -7.02 -18.00 -0.06
N LEU A 62 -7.25 -17.34 1.08
CA LEU A 62 -6.22 -16.70 1.88
C LEU A 62 -5.90 -17.52 3.14
N GLY A 63 -6.45 -18.73 3.28
CA GLY A 63 -6.43 -19.50 4.52
C GLY A 63 -5.54 -20.74 4.49
N LEU A 64 -5.17 -21.21 5.67
CA LEU A 64 -4.46 -22.48 5.89
C LEU A 64 -5.37 -23.47 6.64
N GLU A 65 -5.17 -24.76 6.41
CA GLU A 65 -5.86 -25.81 7.15
C GLU A 65 -4.92 -26.40 8.19
N PHE A 66 -5.35 -26.42 9.45
CA PHE A 66 -4.58 -27.01 10.53
C PHE A 66 -4.56 -28.53 10.38
N ASN A 67 -3.37 -29.10 10.32
CA ASN A 67 -3.15 -30.54 10.24
C ASN A 67 -2.29 -31.01 11.42
N VAL A 68 -2.88 -31.77 12.33
CA VAL A 68 -2.16 -32.33 13.49
C VAL A 68 -1.30 -33.53 13.11
N ASP A 69 -1.73 -34.31 12.11
CA ASP A 69 -1.02 -35.50 11.64
C ASP A 69 0.26 -35.12 10.89
N ASP A 70 0.28 -33.91 10.30
CA ASP A 70 1.43 -33.32 9.61
C ASP A 70 1.74 -31.90 10.13
N PHE A 71 1.92 -31.81 11.45
CA PHE A 71 2.12 -30.55 12.16
C PHE A 71 3.37 -29.79 11.70
N ASP A 72 4.45 -30.51 11.38
CA ASP A 72 5.71 -29.91 10.91
C ASP A 72 5.50 -29.20 9.58
N LYS A 73 4.81 -29.85 8.63
CA LYS A 73 4.47 -29.22 7.36
C LYS A 73 3.53 -28.03 7.53
N PHE A 74 2.53 -28.14 8.41
CA PHE A 74 1.67 -26.99 8.73
C PHE A 74 2.50 -25.79 9.24
N CYS A 75 3.49 -26.04 10.11
CA CYS A 75 4.39 -25.01 10.60
C CYS A 75 5.25 -24.41 9.48
N GLU A 76 5.75 -25.25 8.56
CA GLU A 76 6.49 -24.78 7.38
C GLU A 76 5.63 -23.90 6.48
N ASP A 77 4.40 -24.32 6.17
CA ASP A 77 3.45 -23.57 5.33
C ASP A 77 3.09 -22.22 5.98
N LEU A 78 2.81 -22.22 7.29
CA LEU A 78 2.54 -21.00 8.06
C LEU A 78 3.75 -20.07 8.09
N TYR A 79 4.94 -20.62 8.28
CA TYR A 79 6.18 -19.84 8.26
C TYR A 79 6.41 -19.20 6.88
N GLN A 80 6.25 -19.96 5.80
CA GLN A 80 6.40 -19.43 4.44
C GLN A 80 5.42 -18.31 4.15
N TYR A 81 4.15 -18.47 4.53
CA TYR A 81 3.16 -17.40 4.38
C TYR A 81 3.59 -16.12 5.09
N ILE A 82 3.98 -16.22 6.37
CA ILE A 82 4.40 -15.05 7.17
C ILE A 82 5.67 -14.42 6.60
N TYR A 83 6.61 -15.24 6.13
CA TYR A 83 7.84 -14.77 5.50
C TYR A 83 7.55 -13.98 4.21
N GLU A 84 6.71 -14.50 3.34
CA GLU A 84 6.33 -13.81 2.10
C GLU A 84 5.53 -12.54 2.37
N PHE A 85 4.61 -12.58 3.33
CA PHE A 85 3.86 -11.41 3.79
C PHE A 85 4.80 -10.27 4.24
N LYS A 86 5.76 -10.59 5.11
CA LYS A 86 6.77 -9.62 5.59
C LYS A 86 7.65 -9.10 4.46
N ARG A 87 8.11 -9.99 3.58
CA ARG A 87 8.93 -9.61 2.41
C ARG A 87 8.18 -8.62 1.51
N ASN A 88 6.89 -8.80 1.28
CA ASN A 88 6.09 -7.91 0.44
C ASN A 88 5.92 -6.52 1.07
N ILE A 89 5.67 -6.45 2.38
CA ILE A 89 5.64 -5.16 3.11
C ILE A 89 6.98 -4.44 3.00
N ASP A 90 8.09 -5.15 3.26
CA ASP A 90 9.44 -4.58 3.17
C ASP A 90 9.75 -4.06 1.75
N LEU A 91 9.23 -4.70 0.71
CA LEU A 91 9.39 -4.26 -0.67
C LEU A 91 8.62 -2.97 -0.95
N ILE A 92 7.35 -2.90 -0.52
CA ILE A 92 6.51 -1.70 -0.67
C ILE A 92 7.14 -0.51 0.06
N ASP A 93 7.59 -0.70 1.31
CA ASP A 93 8.23 0.36 2.09
C ASP A 93 9.53 0.85 1.42
N LYS A 94 10.31 -0.05 0.83
CA LYS A 94 11.52 0.31 0.07
C LYS A 94 11.21 1.07 -1.22
N GLU A 95 10.14 0.71 -1.92
CA GLU A 95 9.70 1.43 -3.12
C GLU A 95 9.21 2.83 -2.77
N GLN A 96 8.40 2.97 -1.73
CA GLN A 96 7.94 4.26 -1.24
C GLN A 96 9.12 5.15 -0.82
N GLY A 97 10.10 4.61 -0.09
CA GLY A 97 11.31 5.35 0.29
C GLY A 97 12.16 5.80 -0.91
N LYS A 98 12.17 5.05 -2.03
CA LYS A 98 12.81 5.49 -3.28
C LYS A 98 12.03 6.62 -3.93
N ILE A 99 10.70 6.55 -3.96
CA ILE A 99 9.83 7.60 -4.51
C ILE A 99 10.03 8.89 -3.72
N ASP A 100 9.96 8.83 -2.39
CA ASP A 100 10.12 10.00 -1.52
C ASP A 100 11.49 10.67 -1.72
N LYS A 101 12.55 9.86 -1.87
CA LYS A 101 13.89 10.37 -2.19
C LYS A 101 13.93 11.08 -3.55
N ILE A 102 13.36 10.48 -4.59
CA ILE A 102 13.31 11.09 -5.93
C ILE A 102 12.52 12.38 -5.91
N MET A 103 11.39 12.43 -5.18
CA MET A 103 10.60 13.65 -5.01
C MET A 103 11.41 14.75 -4.36
N LEU A 104 12.09 14.46 -3.25
CA LEU A 104 12.93 15.44 -2.54
C LEU A 104 14.09 15.94 -3.42
N GLU A 105 14.75 15.05 -4.16
CA GLU A 105 15.80 15.43 -5.11
C GLU A 105 15.26 16.35 -6.22
N THR A 106 14.08 16.02 -6.77
CA THR A 106 13.41 16.79 -7.81
C THR A 106 13.00 18.19 -7.31
N GLU A 107 12.40 18.28 -6.12
CA GLU A 107 12.06 19.56 -5.48
C GLU A 107 13.29 20.45 -5.29
N ASN A 108 14.40 19.86 -4.84
CA ASN A 108 15.65 20.57 -4.68
C ASN A 108 16.21 21.08 -6.00
N LEU A 109 16.13 20.28 -7.07
CA LEU A 109 16.56 20.68 -8.41
C LEU A 109 15.70 21.83 -8.96
N ILE A 110 14.37 21.72 -8.89
CA ILE A 110 13.45 22.78 -9.33
C ILE A 110 13.68 24.07 -8.52
N SER A 111 13.84 23.96 -7.20
CA SER A 111 14.11 25.10 -6.31
C SER A 111 15.42 25.80 -6.67
N LYS A 112 16.49 25.04 -6.93
CA LYS A 112 17.78 25.59 -7.41
C LYS A 112 17.63 26.26 -8.77
N PHE A 113 16.92 25.62 -9.70
CA PHE A 113 16.67 26.17 -11.02
C PHE A 113 15.98 27.54 -10.93
N LEU A 114 14.86 27.65 -10.22
CA LEU A 114 14.08 28.89 -10.08
C LEU A 114 14.81 30.01 -9.32
N LYS A 115 15.76 29.66 -8.45
CA LYS A 115 16.54 30.63 -7.68
C LYS A 115 17.79 31.13 -8.40
N SER A 116 18.27 30.41 -9.42
CA SER A 116 19.42 30.82 -10.21
C SER A 116 19.15 32.12 -10.97
N PRO A 117 20.02 33.14 -10.89
CA PRO A 117 19.89 34.38 -11.65
C PRO A 117 19.78 34.14 -13.17
N ASP A 118 20.64 33.29 -13.73
CA ASP A 118 20.68 33.01 -15.18
C ASP A 118 19.36 32.38 -15.67
N ASN A 119 18.77 31.52 -14.85
CA ASN A 119 17.50 30.89 -15.17
C ASN A 119 16.31 31.85 -15.03
N LYS A 120 16.41 32.85 -14.14
CA LYS A 120 15.36 33.89 -14.04
C LYS A 120 15.27 34.70 -15.33
N ASP A 121 16.40 35.00 -15.95
CA ASP A 121 16.42 35.70 -17.23
C ASP A 121 15.86 34.82 -18.35
N LEU A 122 16.24 33.54 -18.42
CA LEU A 122 15.62 32.59 -19.36
C LEU A 122 14.10 32.44 -19.18
N ILE A 123 13.62 32.41 -17.93
CA ILE A 123 12.18 32.37 -17.62
C ILE A 123 11.50 33.65 -18.09
N LYS A 124 12.13 34.80 -17.85
CA LYS A 124 11.61 36.10 -18.26
C LYS A 124 11.51 36.20 -19.79
N ASP A 125 12.51 35.72 -20.51
CA ASP A 125 12.55 35.72 -21.96
C ASP A 125 11.48 34.81 -22.59
N ASN A 126 11.10 33.73 -21.90
CA ASN A 126 10.08 32.79 -22.35
C ASN A 126 8.70 32.98 -21.67
N ILE A 127 8.51 34.04 -20.89
CA ILE A 127 7.34 34.15 -19.99
C ILE A 127 6.00 34.11 -20.74
N SER A 128 5.91 34.72 -21.91
CA SER A 128 4.70 34.69 -22.74
C SER A 128 4.37 33.28 -23.25
N LYS A 129 5.39 32.48 -23.58
CA LYS A 129 5.20 31.08 -24.00
C LYS A 129 4.76 30.21 -22.83
N ILE A 130 5.33 30.43 -21.64
CA ILE A 130 4.96 29.74 -20.40
C ILE A 130 3.48 30.02 -20.07
N TYR A 131 3.03 31.27 -20.18
CA TYR A 131 1.62 31.61 -19.98
C TYR A 131 0.69 30.91 -20.97
N ALA A 132 1.07 30.86 -22.26
CA ALA A 132 0.30 30.15 -23.27
C ALA A 132 0.20 28.64 -22.99
N LEU A 133 1.30 28.00 -22.56
CA LEU A 133 1.30 26.60 -22.13
C LEU A 133 0.39 26.39 -20.91
N LYS A 134 0.48 27.26 -19.90
CA LYS A 134 -0.37 27.19 -18.71
C LYS A 134 -1.85 27.31 -19.05
N GLN A 135 -2.21 28.25 -19.93
CA GLN A 135 -3.58 28.42 -20.39
C GLN A 135 -4.06 27.18 -21.16
N GLY A 136 -3.22 26.61 -22.03
CA GLY A 136 -3.53 25.35 -22.72
C GLY A 136 -3.81 24.20 -21.76
N LEU A 137 -3.05 24.10 -20.65
CA LEU A 137 -3.29 23.11 -19.61
C LEU A 137 -4.61 23.36 -18.87
N GLN A 138 -4.91 24.60 -18.51
CA GLN A 138 -6.15 24.98 -17.82
C GLN A 138 -7.40 24.77 -18.67
N GLU A 139 -7.28 24.94 -19.97
CA GLU A 139 -8.36 24.71 -20.95
C GLU A 139 -8.40 23.24 -21.43
N GLU A 140 -7.63 22.35 -20.79
CA GLU A 140 -7.53 20.91 -21.12
C GLU A 140 -7.13 20.62 -22.58
N LYS A 141 -6.48 21.59 -23.26
CA LYS A 141 -5.98 21.46 -24.64
C LYS A 141 -4.67 20.69 -24.73
N ILE A 142 -3.93 20.63 -23.63
CA ILE A 142 -2.72 19.82 -23.48
C ILE A 142 -2.77 19.11 -22.13
N SER A 143 -2.21 17.91 -22.06
CA SER A 143 -2.03 17.17 -20.81
C SER A 143 -0.93 17.78 -19.93
N PHE A 144 -0.89 17.40 -18.65
CA PHE A 144 0.18 17.82 -17.75
C PHE A 144 1.57 17.35 -18.21
N LEU A 145 1.67 16.14 -18.74
CA LEU A 145 2.94 15.62 -19.27
C LEU A 145 3.41 16.44 -20.47
N GLU A 146 2.51 16.76 -21.40
CA GLU A 146 2.83 17.63 -22.54
C GLU A 146 3.19 19.06 -22.12
N TYR A 147 2.55 19.59 -21.06
CA TYR A 147 2.93 20.87 -20.48
C TYR A 147 4.37 20.82 -19.95
N MET A 148 4.73 19.78 -19.19
CA MET A 148 6.06 19.63 -18.62
C MET A 148 7.14 19.49 -19.70
N ASP A 149 6.90 18.66 -20.72
CA ASP A 149 7.84 18.48 -21.83
C ASP A 149 8.08 19.79 -22.59
N LYS A 150 7.00 20.47 -23.01
CA LYS A 150 7.09 21.75 -23.74
C LYS A 150 7.69 22.85 -22.87
N PHE A 151 7.39 22.87 -21.57
CA PHE A 151 8.00 23.82 -20.64
C PHE A 151 9.51 23.62 -20.59
N TRP A 152 9.98 22.38 -20.46
CA TRP A 152 11.42 22.09 -20.43
C TRP A 152 12.14 22.40 -21.75
N GLU A 153 11.48 22.23 -22.90
CA GLU A 153 12.04 22.62 -24.19
C GLU A 153 12.35 24.12 -24.30
N LEU A 154 11.64 24.98 -23.56
CA LEU A 154 11.93 26.42 -23.54
C LEU A 154 13.30 26.76 -22.92
N PHE A 155 13.90 25.80 -22.21
CA PHE A 155 15.14 25.96 -21.46
C PHE A 155 16.25 25.01 -21.94
N LYS A 156 16.02 24.23 -23.00
CA LYS A 156 17.07 23.48 -23.68
C LYS A 156 17.74 24.42 -24.68
N GLU A 157 19.04 24.63 -24.52
CA GLU A 157 19.89 25.21 -25.58
C GLU A 157 19.97 24.27 -26.79
#